data_AF-A0A8T1VYQ0-F1
#
_entry.id   AF-A0A8T1VYQ0-F1
#
_cell.length_a   1.000
_cell.length_b   1.000
_cell.length_c   1.000
_cell.angle_alpha   90.00
_cell.angle_beta   90.00
_cell.angle_gamma   90.00
#
_symmetry.space_group_name_H-M   'P 1'
#
loop_
_entity.id
_entity.type
_entity.pdbx_description
1 polymer ?
#
loop_
_entity_poly.entity_id
_entity_poly.type
_entity_poly.pdbx_seq_one_letter_code
_entity_poly.pdbx_strand_id
1 'polypeptide(L)'
;MVDSSVLLVVRILAAFGALALICSPSILMRQIHKQKHVGVASVLPLVMLVVNSHVWMMYGYLGENYFPIFSCYAFGDLAALTYVGVYWRYTTERRYVGRVVAVAVTVCTILSTYAILGGLGCTGQTRAQVAKTMGYVGDLTAVCLYAAPMEKLLQVLKHKSAIFINAHMVVASLANNIMWFTYGVLTGNWIIIAPNILFVTLNSSTLVLCLVFNPKTHPLHESSFLAAVDNSDAPIEVSVELSPKAGSKMVPNIPSPEYTAMQSPLELLHLQLDRN
;
A
#
# COMPACT_ATOMS: atom_id res chain seq x y z
N MET A 1 -21.27 -28.07 15.17
CA MET A 1 -20.10 -28.54 14.39
C MET A 1 -20.28 -27.98 12.99
N VAL A 2 -19.36 -27.16 12.50
CA VAL A 2 -19.44 -26.63 11.13
C VAL A 2 -19.07 -27.76 10.18
N ASP A 3 -19.81 -27.93 9.09
CA ASP A 3 -19.49 -28.92 8.05
C ASP A 3 -18.08 -28.64 7.49
N SER A 4 -17.24 -29.68 7.43
CA SER A 4 -15.89 -29.64 6.87
C SER A 4 -15.87 -29.05 5.44
N SER A 5 -16.93 -29.28 4.67
CA SER A 5 -17.11 -28.75 3.31
C SER A 5 -17.28 -27.23 3.32
N VAL A 6 -18.10 -26.71 4.25
CA VAL A 6 -18.32 -25.27 4.43
C VAL A 6 -17.03 -24.58 4.85
N LEU A 7 -16.29 -25.18 5.78
CA LEU A 7 -14.99 -24.65 6.21
C LEU A 7 -13.99 -24.61 5.05
N LEU A 8 -13.94 -25.65 4.21
CA LEU A 8 -13.05 -25.69 3.06
C LEU A 8 -13.36 -24.59 2.05
N VAL A 9 -14.65 -24.37 1.73
CA VAL A 9 -15.07 -23.29 0.82
C VAL A 9 -14.63 -21.93 1.35
N VAL A 10 -14.84 -21.66 2.65
CA VAL A 10 -14.41 -20.39 3.27
C VAL A 10 -12.89 -20.23 3.24
N ARG A 11 -12.12 -21.31 3.48
CA ARG A 11 -10.66 -21.28 3.37
C ARG A 11 -10.20 -20.93 1.95
N ILE A 12 -10.84 -21.49 0.93
CA ILE A 12 -10.54 -21.20 -0.48
C ILE A 12 -10.84 -19.73 -0.79
N LEU A 13 -12.00 -19.21 -0.38
CA LEU A 13 -12.35 -17.80 -0.60
C LEU A 13 -11.38 -16.84 0.11
N ALA A 14 -11.05 -17.12 1.37
CA ALA A 14 -10.08 -16.32 2.12
C ALA A 14 -8.67 -16.37 1.49
N ALA A 15 -8.26 -17.53 0.94
CA ALA A 15 -7.01 -17.67 0.21
C ALA A 15 -6.99 -16.81 -1.05
N PHE A 16 -8.05 -16.84 -1.86
CA PHE A 16 -8.15 -15.99 -3.06
C PHE A 16 -8.11 -14.51 -2.71
N GLY A 17 -8.85 -14.09 -1.68
CA GLY A 17 -8.82 -12.70 -1.20
C GLY A 17 -7.42 -12.27 -0.77
N ALA A 18 -6.73 -13.09 0.03
CA ALA A 18 -5.39 -12.81 0.50
C ALA A 18 -4.38 -12.71 -0.66
N LEU A 19 -4.41 -13.67 -1.59
CA LEU A 19 -3.53 -13.68 -2.75
C LEU A 19 -3.78 -12.48 -3.67
N ALA A 20 -5.03 -12.09 -3.88
CA ALA A 20 -5.36 -10.91 -4.68
C ALA A 20 -4.75 -9.62 -4.08
N LEU A 21 -4.84 -9.44 -2.76
CA LEU A 21 -4.25 -8.30 -2.06
C LEU A 21 -2.71 -8.36 -2.06
N ILE A 22 -2.12 -9.52 -1.82
CA ILE A 22 -0.66 -9.74 -1.91
C ILE A 22 -0.14 -9.43 -3.32
N CYS A 23 -0.90 -9.76 -4.36
CA CYS A 23 -0.54 -9.49 -5.75
C CYS A 23 -0.79 -8.04 -6.17
N SER A 24 -1.54 -7.24 -5.41
CA SER A 24 -1.89 -5.87 -5.79
C SER A 24 -0.67 -4.97 -6.10
N PRO A 25 0.44 -4.99 -5.34
CA PRO A 25 1.62 -4.20 -5.66
C PRO A 25 2.35 -4.60 -6.96
N SER A 26 2.06 -5.78 -7.54
CA SER A 26 2.72 -6.24 -8.76
C SER A 26 2.54 -5.30 -9.94
N ILE A 27 1.37 -4.64 -10.04
CA ILE A 27 1.07 -3.65 -11.08
C ILE A 27 2.03 -2.46 -10.93
N LEU A 28 2.20 -1.94 -9.71
CA LEU A 28 3.12 -0.86 -9.41
C LEU A 28 4.58 -1.27 -9.67
N MET A 29 4.97 -2.48 -9.28
CA MET A 29 6.33 -2.99 -9.54
C MET A 29 6.62 -3.13 -11.04
N ARG A 30 5.63 -3.55 -11.83
CA ARG A 30 5.74 -3.61 -13.30
C ARG A 30 5.92 -2.22 -13.88
N GLN A 31 5.18 -1.22 -13.39
CA GLN A 31 5.33 0.17 -13.82
C GLN A 31 6.73 0.71 -13.48
N ILE A 32 7.21 0.52 -12.25
CA ILE A 32 8.56 0.90 -11.83
C ILE A 32 9.61 0.21 -12.72
N HIS A 33 9.42 -1.07 -13.04
CA HIS A 33 10.35 -1.79 -13.91
C HIS A 33 10.37 -1.25 -15.34
N LYS A 34 9.21 -0.83 -15.89
CA LYS A 34 9.12 -0.20 -17.21
C LYS A 34 9.74 1.21 -17.21
N GLN A 35 9.40 2.03 -16.21
CA GLN A 35 9.83 3.43 -16.09
C GLN A 35 11.29 3.59 -15.63
N LYS A 36 11.89 2.52 -15.08
CA LYS A 36 13.26 2.49 -14.54
C LYS A 36 13.51 3.49 -13.40
N HIS A 37 12.46 4.06 -12.82
CA HIS A 37 12.50 4.89 -11.64
C HIS A 37 11.31 4.58 -10.72
N VAL A 38 11.48 4.82 -9.42
CA VAL A 38 10.44 4.54 -8.41
C VAL A 38 9.39 5.66 -8.30
N GLY A 39 9.74 6.89 -8.68
CA GLY A 39 8.86 8.05 -8.53
C GLY A 39 8.55 8.34 -7.05
N VAL A 40 7.30 8.68 -6.75
CA VAL A 40 6.82 9.02 -5.39
C VAL A 40 6.38 7.80 -4.56
N ALA A 41 6.57 6.58 -5.07
CA ALA A 41 6.16 5.36 -4.38
C ALA A 41 7.00 5.15 -3.11
N SER A 42 6.34 4.97 -1.96
CA SER A 42 7.01 4.67 -0.69
C SER A 42 7.42 3.21 -0.60
N VAL A 43 8.58 2.93 -0.02
CA VAL A 43 9.06 1.57 0.25
C VAL A 43 8.39 0.92 1.46
N LEU A 44 7.83 1.74 2.36
CA LEU A 44 7.30 1.27 3.64
C LEU A 44 6.21 0.22 3.49
N PRO A 45 5.19 0.36 2.61
CA PRO A 45 4.17 -0.67 2.45
C PRO A 45 4.73 -2.01 1.95
N LEU A 46 5.77 -1.99 1.12
CA LEU A 46 6.40 -3.21 0.61
C LEU A 46 7.16 -3.94 1.70
N VAL A 47 7.93 -3.22 2.51
CA VAL A 47 8.70 -3.80 3.62
C VAL A 47 7.77 -4.29 4.73
N MET A 48 6.71 -3.53 5.04
CA MET A 48 5.69 -3.97 6.00
C MET A 48 4.94 -5.20 5.50
N LEU A 49 4.72 -5.34 4.19
CA LEU A 49 4.12 -6.54 3.60
C LEU A 49 5.02 -7.77 3.79
N VAL A 50 6.35 -7.63 3.65
CA VAL A 50 7.31 -8.71 3.97
C VAL A 50 7.19 -9.12 5.43
N VAL A 51 7.32 -8.16 6.36
CA VAL A 51 7.26 -8.44 7.80
C VAL A 51 5.93 -9.09 8.19
N ASN A 52 4.81 -8.54 7.71
CA ASN A 52 3.49 -9.11 7.97
C ASN A 52 3.36 -10.54 7.42
N SER A 53 3.76 -10.77 6.16
CA SER A 53 3.67 -12.11 5.54
C SER A 53 4.54 -13.13 6.28
N HIS A 54 5.75 -12.74 6.67
CA HIS A 54 6.66 -13.59 7.42
C HIS A 54 6.09 -14.00 8.79
N VAL A 55 5.51 -13.05 9.53
CA VAL A 55 4.91 -13.31 10.84
C VAL A 55 3.70 -14.23 10.73
N TRP A 56 2.80 -13.98 9.78
CA TRP A 56 1.61 -14.81 9.55
C TRP A 56 1.95 -16.20 9.02
N MET A 57 3.00 -16.33 8.22
CA MET A 57 3.54 -17.63 7.81
C MET A 57 4.01 -18.43 9.03
N MET A 58 4.81 -17.83 9.91
CA MET A 58 5.28 -18.49 11.14
C MET A 58 4.12 -18.84 12.08
N TYR A 59 3.13 -17.96 12.22
CA TYR A 59 1.90 -18.23 12.97
C TYR A 59 1.15 -19.44 12.41
N GLY A 60 0.95 -19.51 11.09
CA GLY A 60 0.29 -20.62 10.42
C GLY A 60 1.03 -21.95 10.64
N TYR A 61 2.36 -21.93 10.56
CA TYR A 61 3.20 -23.10 10.81
C TYR A 61 3.11 -23.59 12.27
N LEU A 62 3.23 -22.68 13.24
CA LEU A 62 3.17 -23.02 14.67
C LEU A 62 1.79 -23.46 15.13
N GLY A 63 0.73 -22.87 14.55
CA GLY A 63 -0.66 -23.20 14.83
C GLY A 63 -1.21 -24.36 14.00
N GLU A 64 -0.36 -25.07 13.24
CA GLU A 64 -0.73 -26.19 12.35
C GLU A 64 -1.84 -25.86 11.34
N ASN A 65 -1.98 -24.58 11.00
CA ASN A 65 -2.91 -24.06 10.02
C ASN A 65 -2.22 -23.91 8.66
N TYR A 66 -1.95 -25.05 8.01
CA TYR A 66 -1.21 -25.11 6.74
C TYR A 66 -1.95 -24.41 5.58
N PHE A 67 -3.27 -24.53 5.52
CA PHE A 67 -4.12 -23.85 4.53
C PHE A 67 -5.30 -23.16 5.24
N PRO A 68 -5.57 -21.87 4.97
CA PRO A 68 -4.96 -21.01 3.95
C PRO A 68 -3.76 -20.19 4.44
N ILE A 69 -3.56 -20.09 5.77
CA ILE A 69 -2.65 -19.12 6.38
C ILE A 69 -1.21 -19.37 5.93
N PHE A 70 -0.61 -20.51 6.30
CA PHE A 70 0.79 -20.76 5.98
C PHE A 70 1.06 -20.69 4.47
N SER A 71 0.25 -21.35 3.64
CA SER A 71 0.44 -21.37 2.19
C SER A 71 0.37 -19.99 1.53
N CYS A 72 -0.66 -19.19 1.86
CA CYS A 72 -0.85 -17.88 1.23
C CYS A 72 0.21 -16.88 1.68
N TYR A 73 0.58 -16.90 2.96
CA TYR A 73 1.58 -15.98 3.50
C TYR A 73 3.02 -16.42 3.18
N ALA A 74 3.30 -17.71 2.96
CA ALA A 74 4.58 -18.15 2.38
C ALA A 74 4.75 -17.65 0.94
N PHE A 75 3.69 -17.74 0.12
CA PHE A 75 3.68 -17.11 -1.19
C PHE A 75 3.84 -15.59 -1.10
N GLY A 76 3.13 -14.96 -0.15
CA GLY A 76 3.23 -13.53 0.10
C GLY A 76 4.61 -13.05 0.50
N ASP A 77 5.32 -13.83 1.31
CA ASP A 77 6.71 -13.53 1.69
C ASP A 77 7.63 -13.53 0.47
N LEU A 78 7.57 -14.58 -0.36
CA LEU A 78 8.32 -14.66 -1.61
C LEU A 78 7.97 -13.52 -2.57
N ALA A 79 6.68 -13.24 -2.78
CA ALA A 79 6.23 -12.15 -3.63
C ALA A 79 6.70 -10.79 -3.11
N ALA A 80 6.58 -10.53 -1.81
CA ALA A 80 7.00 -9.28 -1.20
C ALA A 80 8.53 -9.07 -1.28
N LEU A 81 9.33 -10.12 -1.12
CA LEU A 81 10.78 -10.06 -1.35
C LEU A 81 11.10 -9.69 -2.80
N THR A 82 10.38 -10.24 -3.79
CA THR A 82 10.58 -9.84 -5.20
C THR A 82 10.23 -8.36 -5.42
N TYR A 83 9.15 -7.85 -4.79
CA TYR A 83 8.78 -6.45 -4.91
C TYR A 83 9.82 -5.51 -4.30
N VAL A 84 10.33 -5.84 -3.11
CA VAL A 84 11.42 -5.07 -2.47
C VAL A 84 12.68 -5.12 -3.35
N GLY A 85 13.00 -6.27 -3.95
CA GLY A 85 14.13 -6.39 -4.88
C GLY A 85 13.99 -5.51 -6.14
N VAL A 86 12.80 -5.48 -6.75
CA VAL A 86 12.51 -4.60 -7.89
C VAL A 86 12.61 -3.13 -7.48
N TYR A 87 12.02 -2.75 -6.34
CA TYR A 87 12.09 -1.39 -5.81
C TYR A 87 13.54 -0.96 -5.53
N TRP A 88 14.33 -1.83 -4.90
CA TRP A 88 15.75 -1.60 -4.61
C TRP A 88 16.58 -1.32 -5.88
N ARG A 89 16.28 -2.03 -6.96
CA ARG A 89 17.02 -1.92 -8.23
C ARG A 89 16.90 -0.53 -8.86
N TYR A 90 15.78 0.15 -8.67
CA TYR A 90 15.43 1.40 -9.34
C TYR A 90 15.32 2.61 -8.40
N THR A 91 15.48 2.42 -7.09
CA THR A 91 15.48 3.53 -6.13
C THR A 91 16.81 4.29 -6.14
N THR A 92 16.73 5.62 -6.04
CA THR A 92 17.88 6.51 -5.83
C THR A 92 18.29 6.56 -4.36
N GLU A 93 17.32 6.42 -3.44
CA GLU A 93 17.49 6.55 -1.99
C GLU A 93 18.00 5.27 -1.31
N ARG A 94 19.03 4.62 -1.88
CA ARG A 94 19.51 3.28 -1.44
C ARG A 94 19.92 3.22 0.03
N ARG A 95 20.47 4.30 0.59
CA ARG A 95 20.85 4.36 2.01
C ARG A 95 19.63 4.29 2.93
N TYR A 96 18.60 5.09 2.63
CA TYR A 96 17.35 5.09 3.38
C TYR A 96 16.66 3.74 3.26
N VAL A 97 16.47 3.24 2.04
CA VAL A 97 15.84 1.94 1.80
C VAL A 97 16.64 0.82 2.46
N GLY A 98 17.98 0.90 2.43
CA GLY A 98 18.87 -0.08 3.05
C GLY A 98 18.68 -0.18 4.54
N ARG A 99 18.57 0.96 5.20
CA ARG A 99 18.27 1.02 6.63
C ARG A 99 16.90 0.42 6.95
N VAL A 100 15.88 0.74 6.16
CA VAL A 100 14.52 0.21 6.38
C VAL A 100 14.47 -1.30 6.18
N VAL A 101 15.08 -1.82 5.11
CA VAL A 101 15.18 -3.26 4.84
C VAL A 101 16.02 -3.97 5.91
N ALA A 102 17.15 -3.39 6.32
CA ALA A 102 17.99 -3.96 7.37
C ALA A 102 17.24 -4.07 8.72
N VAL A 103 16.47 -3.05 9.09
CA VAL A 103 15.60 -3.11 10.28
C VAL A 103 14.57 -4.23 10.13
N ALA A 104 13.91 -4.34 8.98
CA ALA A 104 12.93 -5.39 8.74
C ALA A 104 13.53 -6.79 8.81
N VAL A 105 14.69 -7.02 8.18
CA VAL A 105 15.42 -8.30 8.27
C VAL A 105 15.80 -8.60 9.73
N THR A 106 16.27 -7.60 10.48
CA THR A 106 16.60 -7.76 11.90
C THR A 106 15.36 -8.16 12.71
N VAL A 107 14.22 -7.51 12.48
CA VAL A 107 12.95 -7.87 13.14
C VAL A 107 12.51 -9.28 12.76
N CYS A 108 12.50 -9.63 11.47
CA CYS A 108 12.11 -10.96 11.01
C CYS A 108 13.03 -12.07 11.56
N THR A 109 14.34 -11.84 11.62
CA THR A 109 15.30 -12.81 12.17
C THR A 109 15.11 -13.02 13.67
N ILE A 110 14.89 -11.97 14.45
CA ILE A 110 14.57 -12.06 15.89
C ILE A 110 13.29 -12.87 16.09
N LEU A 111 12.22 -12.54 15.37
CA LEU A 111 10.94 -13.22 15.47
C LEU A 111 11.01 -14.69 15.02
N SER A 112 11.79 -14.98 13.97
CA SER A 112 12.04 -16.35 13.50
C SER A 112 12.79 -17.16 14.54
N THR A 113 13.83 -16.57 15.13
CA THR A 113 14.63 -17.22 16.18
C THR A 113 13.75 -17.54 17.38
N TYR A 114 12.91 -16.61 17.82
CA TYR A 114 11.91 -16.85 18.86
C TYR A 114 10.93 -17.97 18.49
N ALA A 115 10.36 -17.94 17.28
CA ALA A 115 9.41 -18.94 16.80
C ALA A 115 10.03 -20.34 16.75
N ILE A 116 11.26 -20.47 16.27
CA ILE A 116 12.00 -21.75 16.16
C ILE A 116 12.37 -22.27 17.55
N LEU A 117 12.99 -21.44 18.40
CA LEU A 117 13.38 -21.84 19.77
C LEU A 117 12.15 -22.21 20.61
N GLY A 118 11.05 -21.47 20.45
CA GLY A 118 9.79 -21.78 21.10
C GLY A 118 9.13 -23.04 20.53
N GLY A 119 9.22 -23.26 19.22
CA GLY A 119 8.73 -24.46 18.56
C GLY A 119 9.47 -25.74 19.00
N LEU A 120 10.78 -25.63 19.26
CA LEU A 120 11.63 -26.71 19.77
C LEU A 120 11.50 -26.94 21.28
N GLY A 121 10.74 -26.09 21.99
CA GLY A 121 10.52 -26.21 23.44
C GLY A 121 11.64 -25.62 24.31
N CYS A 122 12.63 -24.93 23.72
CA CYS A 122 13.74 -24.33 24.46
C CYS A 122 13.30 -23.17 25.38
N THR A 123 12.14 -22.56 25.11
CA THR A 123 11.61 -21.42 25.88
C THR A 123 10.70 -21.84 27.05
N GLY A 124 10.47 -23.14 27.25
CA GLY A 124 9.52 -23.66 28.23
C GLY A 124 8.05 -23.40 27.90
N GLN A 125 7.75 -22.83 26.73
CA GLN A 125 6.39 -22.60 26.25
C GLN A 125 5.93 -23.73 25.33
N THR A 126 4.63 -24.00 25.32
CA THR A 126 4.01 -24.90 24.33
C THR A 126 3.98 -24.24 22.95
N ARG A 127 4.01 -25.05 21.88
CA ARG A 127 3.89 -24.55 20.49
C ARG A 127 2.67 -23.63 20.30
N ALA A 128 1.56 -23.95 20.97
CA ALA A 128 0.34 -23.14 20.94
C ALA A 128 0.49 -21.77 21.62
N GLN A 129 1.25 -21.67 22.72
CA GLN A 129 1.54 -20.38 23.36
C GLN A 129 2.43 -19.51 22.47
N VAL A 130 3.47 -20.09 21.87
CA VAL A 130 4.35 -19.40 20.92
C VAL A 130 3.55 -18.93 19.70
N ALA A 131 2.65 -19.77 19.17
CA ALA A 131 1.73 -19.40 18.11
C ALA A 131 0.86 -18.20 18.52
N LYS A 132 0.27 -18.19 19.72
CA LYS A 132 -0.52 -17.04 20.20
C LYS A 132 0.30 -15.75 20.24
N THR A 133 1.54 -15.79 20.75
CA THR A 133 2.44 -14.62 20.75
C THR A 133 2.71 -14.13 19.33
N MET A 134 3.02 -15.03 18.40
CA MET A 134 3.23 -14.69 16.99
C MET A 134 1.98 -14.12 16.33
N GLY A 135 0.80 -14.61 16.71
CA GLY A 135 -0.49 -14.08 16.28
C GLY A 135 -0.69 -12.62 16.71
N TYR A 136 -0.43 -12.28 17.97
CA TYR A 136 -0.52 -10.89 18.44
C TYR A 136 0.46 -9.95 17.74
N VAL A 137 1.68 -10.42 17.46
CA VAL A 137 2.65 -9.67 16.66
C VAL A 137 2.13 -9.50 15.22
N GLY A 138 1.51 -10.54 14.65
CA GLY A 138 0.89 -10.52 13.32
C GLY A 138 -0.25 -9.52 13.21
N ASP A 139 -1.08 -9.42 14.24
CA ASP A 139 -2.16 -8.43 14.33
C ASP A 139 -1.59 -7.00 14.35
N LEU A 140 -0.55 -6.76 15.16
CA LEU A 140 0.11 -5.47 15.22
C LEU A 140 0.72 -5.07 13.86
N THR A 141 1.41 -6.01 13.20
CA THR A 141 1.99 -5.75 11.88
C THR A 141 0.91 -5.51 10.82
N ALA A 142 -0.22 -6.20 10.89
CA ALA A 142 -1.35 -5.98 10.00
C ALA A 142 -1.94 -4.58 10.21
N VAL A 143 -2.16 -4.16 11.46
CA VAL A 143 -2.66 -2.80 11.76
C VAL A 143 -1.71 -1.73 11.24
N CYS A 144 -0.39 -1.90 11.42
CA CYS A 144 0.60 -0.98 10.88
C CYS A 144 0.60 -0.96 9.34
N LEU A 145 0.41 -2.11 8.68
CA LEU A 145 0.30 -2.18 7.22
C LEU A 145 -0.94 -1.44 6.70
N TYR A 146 -2.09 -1.58 7.38
CA TYR A 146 -3.33 -0.86 7.07
C TYR A 146 -3.26 0.64 7.41
N ALA A 147 -2.37 1.07 8.29
CA ALA A 147 -2.21 2.48 8.63
C ALA A 147 -1.76 3.35 7.44
N ALA A 148 -0.90 2.81 6.55
CA ALA A 148 -0.39 3.55 5.40
C ALA A 148 -1.49 4.03 4.41
N PRO A 149 -2.41 3.18 3.91
CA PRO A 149 -3.53 3.64 3.09
C PRO A 149 -4.53 4.50 3.88
N MET A 150 -4.70 4.27 5.19
CA MET A 150 -5.57 5.09 6.02
C MET A 150 -5.04 6.52 6.24
N GLU A 151 -3.73 6.71 6.35
CA GLU A 151 -3.14 8.05 6.41
C GLU A 151 -3.46 8.85 5.13
N LYS A 152 -3.33 8.20 3.97
CA LYS A 152 -3.71 8.81 2.68
C LYS A 152 -5.18 9.16 2.62
N LEU A 153 -6.04 8.33 3.19
CA LEU A 153 -7.48 8.61 3.32
C LEU A 153 -7.77 9.81 4.22
N LEU A 154 -7.09 9.93 5.36
CA LEU A 154 -7.22 11.10 6.25
C LEU A 154 -6.78 12.39 5.56
N GLN A 155 -5.73 12.31 4.73
CA GLN A 155 -5.31 13.43 3.89
C GLN A 155 -6.41 13.80 2.87
N VAL A 156 -7.04 12.83 2.23
CA VAL A 156 -8.18 13.06 1.32
C VAL A 156 -9.35 13.76 2.04
N LEU A 157 -9.72 13.30 3.23
CA LEU A 157 -10.77 13.92 4.05
C LEU A 157 -10.44 15.37 4.40
N LYS A 158 -9.18 15.63 4.77
CA LYS A 158 -8.69 16.98 5.12
C LYS A 158 -8.74 17.94 3.93
N HIS A 159 -8.42 17.45 2.73
CA HIS A 159 -8.40 18.27 1.51
C HIS A 159 -9.74 18.26 0.74
N LYS A 160 -10.78 17.59 1.27
CA LYS A 160 -12.12 17.47 0.66
C LYS A 160 -12.12 17.04 -0.81
N SER A 161 -11.16 16.20 -1.21
CA SER A 161 -11.02 15.76 -2.60
C SER A 161 -10.91 14.24 -2.67
N ALA A 162 -12.01 13.58 -3.02
CA ALA A 162 -12.11 12.11 -3.13
C ALA A 162 -11.43 11.53 -4.39
N ILE A 163 -10.67 12.35 -5.14
CA ILE A 163 -10.05 12.01 -6.44
C ILE A 163 -9.13 10.78 -6.36
N PHE A 164 -8.61 10.45 -5.17
CA PHE A 164 -7.63 9.37 -4.97
C PHE A 164 -8.20 8.09 -4.35
N ILE A 165 -9.48 8.04 -3.99
CA ILE A 165 -10.06 6.82 -3.39
C ILE A 165 -10.56 5.91 -4.50
N ASN A 166 -9.82 4.85 -4.79
CA ASN A 166 -10.32 3.77 -5.63
C ASN A 166 -11.36 2.97 -4.84
N ALA A 167 -12.64 3.30 -5.03
CA ALA A 167 -13.76 2.62 -4.37
C ALA A 167 -13.74 1.10 -4.59
N HIS A 168 -13.30 0.63 -5.76
CA HIS A 168 -13.19 -0.80 -6.05
C HIS A 168 -12.15 -1.49 -5.16
N MET A 169 -11.01 -0.84 -4.87
CA MET A 169 -10.00 -1.40 -3.96
C MET A 169 -10.50 -1.46 -2.51
N VAL A 170 -11.30 -0.49 -2.07
CA VAL A 170 -11.92 -0.49 -0.73
C VAL A 170 -12.96 -1.60 -0.62
N VAL A 171 -13.81 -1.79 -1.64
CA VAL A 171 -14.79 -2.88 -1.68
C VAL A 171 -14.11 -4.25 -1.71
N ALA A 172 -13.06 -4.43 -2.51
CA ALA A 172 -12.28 -5.66 -2.54
C ALA A 172 -11.63 -5.96 -1.18
N SER A 173 -11.08 -4.94 -0.53
CA SER A 173 -10.49 -5.06 0.82
C SER A 173 -11.55 -5.41 1.87
N LEU A 174 -12.73 -4.79 1.80
CA LEU A 174 -13.85 -5.08 2.68
C LEU A 174 -14.32 -6.53 2.53
N ALA A 175 -14.50 -7.01 1.29
CA ALA A 175 -14.86 -8.39 1.01
C ALA A 175 -13.83 -9.38 1.57
N ASN A 176 -12.53 -9.11 1.38
CA ASN A 176 -11.46 -9.91 1.97
C ASN A 176 -11.55 -9.96 3.50
N ASN A 177 -11.72 -8.82 4.17
CA ASN A 177 -11.81 -8.77 5.63
C ASN A 177 -13.06 -9.49 6.17
N ILE A 178 -14.18 -9.46 5.44
CA ILE A 178 -15.39 -10.24 5.78
C ILE A 178 -15.12 -11.74 5.64
N MET A 179 -14.40 -12.17 4.59
CA MET A 179 -14.01 -13.58 4.41
C MET A 179 -13.10 -14.05 5.55
N TRP A 180 -12.12 -13.26 5.94
CA TRP A 180 -11.22 -13.57 7.07
C TRP A 180 -11.91 -13.51 8.43
N PHE A 181 -12.84 -12.58 8.65
CA PHE A 181 -13.68 -12.54 9.83
C PHE A 181 -14.52 -13.83 9.93
N THR A 182 -15.18 -14.21 8.83
CA THR A 182 -15.98 -15.44 8.75
C THR A 182 -15.12 -16.67 9.03
N TYR A 183 -13.93 -16.74 8.42
CA TYR A 183 -12.96 -17.80 8.71
C TYR A 183 -12.56 -17.86 10.19
N GLY A 184 -12.28 -16.70 10.80
CA GLY A 184 -11.95 -16.59 12.22
C GLY A 184 -13.08 -17.10 13.12
N VAL A 185 -14.33 -16.71 12.83
CA VAL A 185 -15.52 -17.17 13.57
C VAL A 185 -15.70 -18.68 13.45
N LEU A 186 -15.59 -19.24 12.24
CA LEU A 186 -15.75 -20.69 12.01
C LEU A 186 -14.64 -21.51 12.66
N THR A 187 -13.44 -20.94 12.81
CA THR A 187 -12.30 -21.60 13.45
C THR A 187 -12.18 -21.28 14.95
N GLY A 188 -13.07 -20.45 15.50
CA GLY A 188 -13.00 -20.00 16.89
C GLY A 188 -11.72 -19.21 17.21
N ASN A 189 -11.10 -18.60 16.21
CA ASN A 189 -9.78 -18.00 16.32
C ASN A 189 -9.86 -16.49 16.56
N TRP A 190 -9.82 -16.09 17.83
CA TRP A 190 -9.96 -14.69 18.24
C TRP A 190 -8.87 -13.77 17.68
N ILE A 191 -7.65 -14.29 17.49
CA ILE A 191 -6.52 -13.55 16.90
C ILE A 191 -6.87 -13.10 15.48
N ILE A 192 -7.58 -13.92 14.72
CA ILE A 192 -8.02 -13.54 13.37
C ILE A 192 -9.25 -12.64 13.43
N ILE A 193 -10.18 -12.90 14.33
CA ILE A 193 -11.44 -12.14 14.44
C ILE A 193 -11.18 -10.67 14.79
N ALA A 194 -10.37 -10.39 15.80
CA ALA A 194 -10.17 -9.06 16.37
C ALA A 194 -9.69 -8.00 15.35
N PRO A 195 -8.59 -8.19 14.58
CA PRO A 195 -8.14 -7.21 13.61
C PRO A 195 -9.11 -7.08 12.42
N ASN A 196 -9.79 -8.17 12.02
CA ASN A 196 -10.73 -8.12 10.90
C ASN A 196 -11.99 -7.32 11.24
N ILE A 197 -12.48 -7.33 12.48
CA ILE A 197 -13.55 -6.41 12.90
C ILE A 197 -13.09 -4.96 12.70
N LEU A 198 -11.90 -4.62 13.18
CA LEU A 198 -11.33 -3.27 13.03
C LEU A 198 -11.24 -2.87 11.55
N PHE A 199 -10.71 -3.75 10.70
CA PHE A 199 -10.57 -3.45 9.27
C PHE A 199 -11.92 -3.38 8.55
N VAL A 200 -12.91 -4.20 8.91
CA VAL A 200 -14.27 -4.09 8.37
C VAL A 200 -14.89 -2.74 8.74
N THR A 201 -14.74 -2.30 10.00
CA THR A 201 -15.24 -0.98 10.44
C THR A 201 -14.55 0.14 9.67
N LEU A 202 -13.21 0.13 9.60
CA LEU A 202 -12.44 1.16 8.88
C LEU A 202 -12.78 1.22 7.38
N ASN A 203 -12.86 0.06 6.70
CA ASN A 203 -13.22 0.02 5.28
C ASN A 203 -14.67 0.44 5.04
N SER A 204 -15.59 0.10 5.94
CA SER A 204 -16.99 0.53 5.86
C SER A 204 -17.11 2.05 6.05
N SER A 205 -16.43 2.63 7.04
CA SER A 205 -16.39 4.09 7.22
C SER A 205 -15.80 4.79 6.00
N THR A 206 -14.75 4.23 5.41
CA THR A 206 -14.12 4.73 4.18
C THR A 206 -15.10 4.70 3.01
N LEU A 207 -15.87 3.62 2.85
CA LEU A 207 -16.85 3.47 1.79
C LEU A 207 -18.01 4.46 1.94
N VAL A 208 -18.54 4.63 3.15
CA VAL A 208 -19.58 5.63 3.45
C VAL A 208 -19.07 7.03 3.13
N LEU A 209 -17.84 7.35 3.52
CA LEU A 209 -17.23 8.63 3.22
C LEU A 209 -17.11 8.85 1.71
N CYS A 210 -16.70 7.82 0.97
CA CYS A 210 -16.64 7.87 -0.49
C CYS A 210 -18.01 8.16 -1.11
N LEU A 211 -19.09 7.56 -0.60
CA LEU A 211 -20.45 7.79 -1.10
C LEU A 211 -20.97 9.20 -0.76
N VAL A 212 -20.70 9.70 0.44
CA VAL A 212 -21.16 11.04 0.89
C VAL A 212 -20.42 12.17 0.19
N PHE A 213 -19.11 12.03 -0.02
CA PHE A 213 -18.29 13.04 -0.68
C PHE A 213 -18.31 12.96 -2.21
N ASN A 214 -18.94 11.93 -2.80
CA ASN A 214 -19.04 11.77 -4.25
C ASN A 214 -20.48 11.85 -4.82
N PRO A 215 -21.18 13.00 -4.78
CA PRO A 215 -22.47 13.10 -5.47
C PRO A 215 -22.42 13.64 -6.91
N LYS A 216 -21.39 14.42 -7.35
CA LYS A 216 -21.54 15.25 -8.57
C LYS A 216 -20.32 15.53 -9.47
N THR A 217 -19.11 14.97 -9.27
CA THR A 217 -17.95 15.50 -10.02
C THR A 217 -16.85 14.54 -10.47
N HIS A 218 -17.10 13.23 -10.60
CA HIS A 218 -16.23 12.42 -11.47
C HIS A 218 -17.01 11.33 -12.19
N PRO A 219 -16.89 11.20 -13.53
CA PRO A 219 -17.19 9.93 -14.18
C PRO A 219 -16.25 8.91 -13.55
N LEU A 220 -16.78 7.72 -13.24
CA LEU A 220 -15.99 6.56 -12.86
C LEU A 220 -14.86 6.43 -13.88
N HIS A 221 -13.66 6.92 -13.56
CA HIS A 221 -12.52 6.65 -14.38
C HIS A 221 -12.26 5.17 -14.11
N GLU A 222 -12.77 4.33 -15.02
CA GLU A 222 -12.37 2.96 -15.37
C GLU A 222 -10.85 2.88 -15.73
N SER A 223 -10.08 3.80 -15.15
CA SER A 223 -8.74 4.28 -15.40
C SER A 223 -7.59 3.42 -14.94
N SER A 224 -7.80 2.69 -13.85
CA SER A 224 -6.68 2.16 -13.05
C SER A 224 -6.53 0.65 -13.18
N PHE A 225 -7.62 -0.07 -13.43
CA PHE A 225 -7.60 -1.50 -13.72
C PHE A 225 -7.61 -1.80 -15.24
N LEU A 226 -8.40 -1.07 -16.04
CA LEU A 226 -8.44 -1.29 -17.50
C LEU A 226 -7.29 -0.59 -18.25
N ALA A 227 -6.83 0.60 -17.86
CA ALA A 227 -5.64 1.19 -18.51
C ALA A 227 -4.34 0.40 -18.22
N ALA A 228 -4.30 -0.36 -17.12
CA ALA A 228 -3.18 -1.28 -16.84
C ALA A 228 -3.20 -2.53 -17.75
N VAL A 229 -4.35 -2.84 -18.35
CA VAL A 229 -4.55 -3.96 -19.28
C VAL A 229 -4.49 -3.47 -20.74
N ASP A 230 -4.91 -2.23 -21.04
CA ASP A 230 -5.09 -1.74 -22.41
C ASP A 230 -3.95 -0.83 -22.92
N ASN A 231 -3.23 -0.11 -22.05
CA ASN A 231 -2.11 0.75 -22.47
C ASN A 231 -0.75 0.11 -22.16
N SER A 232 -0.36 -0.81 -23.04
CA SER A 232 0.97 -1.42 -22.98
C SER A 232 2.11 -0.49 -23.42
N ASP A 233 1.84 0.62 -24.12
CA ASP A 233 2.88 1.42 -24.83
C ASP A 233 2.80 2.96 -24.75
N ALA A 234 2.15 3.58 -23.75
CA ALA A 234 2.21 5.04 -23.57
C ALA A 234 2.71 5.47 -22.17
N PRO A 235 3.59 6.50 -22.07
CA PRO A 235 4.10 6.97 -20.78
C PRO A 235 3.00 7.76 -20.05
N ILE A 236 2.60 7.29 -18.88
CA ILE A 236 1.69 8.04 -18.00
C ILE A 236 2.47 9.20 -17.39
N GLU A 237 2.31 10.39 -17.95
CA GLU A 237 2.73 11.66 -17.37
C GLU A 237 2.04 11.85 -16.02
N VAL A 238 2.83 11.93 -14.95
CA VAL A 238 2.36 12.45 -13.67
C VAL A 238 2.38 13.97 -13.79
N SER A 239 1.30 14.55 -14.30
CA SER A 239 1.06 15.99 -14.24
C SER A 239 0.79 16.40 -12.80
N VAL A 240 1.87 16.75 -12.09
CA VAL A 240 1.77 17.54 -10.86
C VAL A 240 1.42 18.96 -11.28
N GLU A 241 0.14 19.28 -11.38
CA GLU A 241 -0.29 20.66 -11.46
C GLU A 241 -0.18 21.28 -10.06
N LEU A 242 1.00 21.84 -9.78
CA LEU A 242 1.18 22.83 -8.72
C LEU A 242 0.36 24.05 -9.10
N SER A 243 -0.72 24.34 -8.37
CA SER A 243 -1.38 25.64 -8.49
C SER A 243 -1.51 26.35 -7.13
N PRO A 244 -1.26 27.68 -7.09
CA PRO A 244 -0.77 28.37 -5.91
C PRO A 244 -1.88 28.95 -5.01
N LYS A 245 -1.46 29.32 -3.81
CA LYS A 245 -2.23 29.96 -2.75
C LYS A 245 -2.57 31.42 -3.11
N ALA A 246 -3.85 31.82 -3.13
CA ALA A 246 -4.35 33.11 -2.59
C ALA A 246 -5.85 33.38 -2.88
N GLY A 247 -6.59 33.69 -1.81
CA GLY A 247 -7.44 34.88 -1.68
C GLY A 247 -8.47 35.24 -2.77
N SER A 248 -9.74 35.10 -2.39
CA SER A 248 -10.89 35.81 -2.98
C SER A 248 -10.63 37.31 -3.19
N LYS A 249 -10.86 37.81 -4.42
CA LYS A 249 -11.58 39.06 -4.75
C LYS A 249 -11.81 39.18 -6.27
N MET A 250 -12.90 39.87 -6.61
CA MET A 250 -13.65 39.89 -7.87
C MET A 250 -13.12 40.94 -8.89
N VAL A 251 -13.55 40.80 -10.17
CA VAL A 251 -13.67 41.83 -11.28
C VAL A 251 -12.47 41.93 -12.27
N PRO A 252 -12.63 42.25 -13.59
CA PRO A 252 -13.41 41.65 -14.69
C PRO A 252 -12.55 41.33 -15.96
N ASN A 253 -13.18 40.85 -17.03
CA ASN A 253 -12.62 40.48 -18.36
C ASN A 253 -11.60 41.49 -18.97
N ILE A 254 -10.40 41.01 -19.33
CA ILE A 254 -9.40 41.70 -20.18
C ILE A 254 -8.88 40.69 -21.22
N PRO A 255 -8.70 41.04 -22.52
CA PRO A 255 -8.23 40.10 -23.54
C PRO A 255 -6.74 39.76 -23.34
N SER A 256 -6.37 38.53 -23.69
CA SER A 256 -5.02 37.96 -23.54
C SER A 256 -3.92 38.81 -24.21
N PRO A 257 -2.75 39.02 -23.59
CA PRO A 257 -1.63 39.71 -24.24
C PRO A 257 -0.87 38.76 -25.17
N GLU A 258 -0.71 39.18 -26.43
CA GLU A 258 0.22 38.59 -27.40
C GLU A 258 1.67 38.77 -26.92
N TYR A 259 2.42 37.67 -26.86
CA TYR A 259 3.87 37.71 -26.63
C TYR A 259 4.61 37.90 -27.95
N THR A 260 5.14 39.10 -28.17
CA THR A 260 6.14 39.37 -29.23
C THR A 260 7.54 39.33 -28.60
N ALA A 261 8.43 38.50 -29.12
CA ALA A 261 9.81 38.44 -28.66
C ALA A 261 10.57 39.71 -29.08
N MET A 262 11.00 40.53 -28.12
CA MET A 262 11.89 41.66 -28.39
C MET A 262 13.35 41.20 -28.43
N GLN A 263 14.07 41.59 -29.49
CA GLN A 263 15.51 41.42 -29.59
C GLN A 263 16.26 42.45 -28.75
N SER A 264 17.37 42.02 -28.15
CA SER A 264 18.29 42.86 -27.36
C SER A 264 18.95 43.95 -28.22
N PRO A 265 18.98 45.22 -27.82
CA PRO A 265 19.80 46.23 -28.48
C PRO A 265 21.27 46.03 -28.09
N LEU A 266 22.13 45.83 -29.10
CA LEU A 266 23.59 45.99 -28.97
C LEU A 266 23.87 47.49 -29.02
N GLU A 267 24.01 48.14 -27.87
CA GLU A 267 24.48 49.53 -27.80
C GLU A 267 25.99 49.56 -27.53
N LEU A 268 26.70 50.17 -28.48
CA LEU A 268 28.15 50.22 -28.60
C LEU A 268 28.66 51.44 -27.79
N LEU A 269 29.26 51.19 -26.64
CA LEU A 269 29.81 52.24 -25.76
C LEU A 269 31.01 52.95 -26.42
N HIS A 270 30.75 54.11 -27.02
CA HIS A 270 31.78 55.07 -27.43
C HIS A 270 32.37 55.75 -26.19
N LEU A 271 33.59 55.35 -25.81
CA LEU A 271 34.44 56.08 -24.87
C LEU A 271 34.94 57.37 -25.56
N GLN A 272 34.36 58.52 -25.19
CA GLN A 272 34.99 59.82 -25.43
C GLN A 272 35.98 60.14 -24.32
N LEU A 273 37.25 60.26 -24.73
CA LEU A 273 38.31 60.95 -24.03
C LEU A 273 37.98 62.44 -23.94
N ASP A 274 38.08 63.05 -22.75
CA ASP A 274 38.59 64.43 -22.66
C ASP A 274 39.25 64.74 -21.30
N ARG A 275 40.58 64.79 -21.35
CA ARG A 275 41.47 65.87 -20.91
C ARG A 275 41.02 66.80 -19.76
N ASN A 276 41.72 66.69 -18.62
CA ASN A 276 42.51 67.77 -17.99
C ASN A 276 43.42 67.22 -16.89
#